data_AF-A0A6V7M7W0-F1
#
_entry.id   AF-A0A6V7M7W0-F1
#
_cell.length_a   1.000
_cell.length_b   1.000
_cell.length_c   1.000
_cell.angle_alpha   90.00
_cell.angle_beta   90.00
_cell.angle_gamma   90.00
#
_symmetry.space_group_name_H-M   'P 1'
#
loop_
_entity.id
_entity.type
_entity.pdbx_description
1 polymer ?
#
loop_
_entity_poly.entity_id
_entity_poly.type
_entity_poly.pdbx_seq_one_letter_code
_entity_poly.pdbx_strand_id
1 'polypeptide(L)'
;RLSLASTASVPTNVSHTSAISVDHHTLRSRLMALGEAPGPITETTFHVYLKRLRRLERTAVINPRIPTPRRPTPGNQICLSKNISRSLLSIDWLSSIEEYREIERNAFMEYAKPTSGRNYRGGVAKVSFNYLLLDPRITNDLPRTGGNLPLEERWKIFLEAIFYIGKGKSARPAAHLYDAFDIWTGKKSNNQPSQKLRTIMEIWKSGMGVVSLQVFSNSMQEEAFNREAAMIDTLGTTNLSNCVRGQYYGTVSTMSIERKRML
;
A
#
# COMPACT_ATOMS: atom_id res chain seq x y z
N ARG A 1 46.21 38.64 -43.28
CA ARG A 1 46.50 39.89 -42.52
C ARG A 1 45.68 39.82 -41.24
N LEU A 2 46.30 39.37 -40.15
CA LEU A 2 46.70 40.19 -38.97
C LEU A 2 45.45 40.59 -38.16
N SER A 3 45.08 39.87 -37.11
CA SER A 3 45.64 39.91 -35.74
C SER A 3 45.49 41.28 -35.08
N LEU A 4 44.71 41.35 -33.98
CA LEU A 4 45.22 41.73 -32.67
C LEU A 4 44.19 41.45 -31.56
N ALA A 5 44.69 40.81 -30.50
CA ALA A 5 44.01 40.57 -29.24
C ALA A 5 44.02 41.83 -28.35
N SER A 6 43.10 41.90 -27.39
CA SER A 6 43.35 42.54 -26.09
C SER A 6 42.39 42.03 -25.01
N THR A 7 42.87 42.06 -23.79
CA THR A 7 42.58 41.22 -22.63
C THR A 7 41.62 41.83 -21.59
N ALA A 8 41.07 40.92 -20.76
CA ALA A 8 40.73 41.06 -19.34
C ALA A 8 39.43 41.78 -18.91
N SER A 9 38.53 41.04 -18.25
CA SER A 9 38.39 41.09 -16.79
C SER A 9 37.30 40.13 -16.29
N VAL A 10 37.62 39.41 -15.21
CA VAL A 10 36.71 38.58 -14.41
C VAL A 10 36.01 39.48 -13.37
N PRO A 11 34.71 39.28 -13.14
CA PRO A 11 34.16 39.41 -11.79
C PRO A 11 33.45 38.11 -11.39
N THR A 12 34.01 37.31 -10.49
CA THR A 12 33.65 37.23 -9.05
C THR A 12 32.15 37.22 -8.73
N ASN A 13 31.72 36.04 -8.25
CA ASN A 13 30.72 35.83 -7.19
C ASN A 13 29.27 36.26 -7.45
N VAL A 14 28.42 35.29 -7.82
CA VAL A 14 27.00 35.32 -7.43
C VAL A 14 26.62 33.97 -6.83
N SER A 15 26.54 34.00 -5.51
CA SER A 15 25.90 33.02 -4.64
C SER A 15 24.47 32.71 -5.10
N HIS A 16 24.26 31.53 -5.68
CA HIS A 16 22.93 30.95 -5.84
C HIS A 16 22.57 30.16 -4.60
N THR A 17 22.03 30.85 -3.58
CA THR A 17 21.18 30.21 -2.58
C THR A 17 19.87 29.82 -3.27
N SER A 18 19.79 28.58 -3.78
CA SER A 18 18.52 28.00 -4.20
C SER A 18 17.62 27.85 -2.97
N ALA A 19 16.67 28.75 -2.82
CA ALA A 19 15.59 28.65 -1.84
C ALA A 19 14.72 27.45 -2.21
N ILE A 20 15.10 26.27 -1.72
CA ILE A 20 14.27 25.07 -1.76
C ILE A 20 13.07 25.37 -0.86
N SER A 21 11.88 25.48 -1.45
CA SER A 21 10.61 25.44 -0.72
C SER A 21 10.53 24.10 0.00
N VAL A 22 10.81 24.09 1.29
CA VAL A 22 10.73 22.88 2.12
C VAL A 22 9.29 22.78 2.62
N ASP A 23 8.50 21.80 2.16
CA ASP A 23 7.16 21.57 2.71
C ASP A 23 7.21 20.99 4.15
N HIS A 24 6.07 20.97 4.85
CA HIS A 24 5.97 20.49 6.23
C HIS A 24 6.48 19.04 6.41
N HIS A 25 6.26 18.19 5.42
CA HIS A 25 6.65 16.78 5.44
C HIS A 25 8.18 16.63 5.30
N THR A 26 8.74 17.32 4.31
CA THR A 26 10.18 17.36 4.02
C THR A 26 10.96 17.95 5.19
N LEU A 27 10.43 19.00 5.84
CA LEU A 27 11.03 19.56 7.05
C LEU A 27 11.09 18.53 8.18
N ARG A 28 10.01 17.77 8.39
CA ARG A 28 9.93 16.73 9.41
C ARG A 28 10.92 15.59 9.13
N SER A 29 10.95 15.08 7.90
CA SER A 29 11.85 14.00 7.51
C SER A 29 13.33 14.37 7.67
N ARG A 30 13.71 15.60 7.30
CA ARG A 30 15.10 16.06 7.45
C ARG A 30 15.53 16.25 8.91
N LEU A 31 14.65 16.76 9.77
CA LEU A 31 14.91 16.84 11.20
C LEU A 31 15.08 15.45 11.84
N MET A 32 14.24 14.48 11.43
CA MET A 32 14.37 13.09 11.88
C MET A 32 15.67 12.43 11.41
N ALA A 33 16.09 12.69 10.17
CA ALA A 33 17.37 12.19 9.65
C ALA A 33 18.58 12.71 10.45
N LEU A 34 18.47 13.91 11.03
CA LEU A 34 19.48 14.51 11.90
C LEU A 34 19.32 14.10 13.38
N GLY A 35 18.44 13.13 13.67
CA GLY A 35 18.26 12.56 15.01
C GLY A 35 17.31 13.30 15.93
N GLU A 36 16.51 14.25 15.42
CA GLU A 36 15.49 14.95 16.20
C GLU A 36 14.11 14.30 16.09
N ALA A 37 13.31 14.38 17.16
CA ALA A 37 11.92 13.95 17.18
C ALA A 37 11.00 15.19 17.29
N PRO A 38 10.78 15.92 16.18
CA PRO A 38 9.96 17.13 16.22
C PRO A 38 8.51 16.78 16.58
N GLY A 39 7.87 17.64 17.38
CA GLY A 39 6.42 17.64 17.61
C GLY A 39 5.64 17.98 16.33
N PRO A 40 4.32 18.23 16.42
CA PRO A 40 3.52 18.64 15.28
C PRO A 40 4.11 19.87 14.59
N ILE A 41 4.39 19.76 13.28
CA ILE A 41 4.82 20.88 12.46
C ILE A 41 3.56 21.50 11.86
N THR A 42 3.11 22.58 12.48
CA THR A 42 1.98 23.42 12.06
C THR A 42 2.52 24.71 11.46
N GLU A 43 1.68 25.54 10.84
CA GLU A 43 2.09 26.85 10.30
C GLU A 43 2.81 27.71 11.34
N THR A 44 2.34 27.66 12.59
CA THR A 44 2.90 28.40 13.73
C THR A 44 4.27 27.88 14.19
N THR A 45 4.58 26.59 14.00
CA THR A 45 5.85 25.98 14.43
C THR A 45 6.83 25.75 13.28
N PHE A 46 6.38 25.89 12.03
CA PHE A 46 7.15 25.64 10.82
C PHE A 46 8.46 26.44 10.77
N HIS A 47 8.41 27.75 10.99
CA HIS A 47 9.60 28.62 10.95
C HIS A 47 10.61 28.31 12.06
N VAL A 48 10.13 27.87 13.23
CA VAL A 48 10.98 27.44 14.36
C VAL A 48 11.75 26.19 13.97
N TYR A 49 11.06 25.19 13.41
CA TYR A 49 11.67 23.95 12.94
C TYR A 49 12.60 24.17 11.75
N LEU A 50 12.28 25.08 10.83
CA LEU A 50 13.14 25.42 9.70
C LEU A 50 14.44 26.12 10.15
N LYS A 51 14.39 27.00 11.15
CA LYS A 51 15.58 27.60 11.76
C LYS A 51 16.43 26.54 12.47
N ARG A 52 15.78 25.59 13.14
CA ARG A 52 16.43 24.47 13.84
C ARG A 52 17.12 23.50 12.87
N LEU A 53 16.48 23.17 11.75
CA LEU A 53 17.05 22.37 10.67
C LEU A 53 18.34 23.01 10.14
N ARG A 54 18.29 24.30 9.78
CA ARG A 54 19.47 25.03 9.30
C ARG A 54 20.62 25.07 10.31
N ARG A 55 20.31 25.09 11.61
CA ARG A 55 21.33 25.02 12.67
C ARG A 55 21.98 23.63 12.70
N LEU A 56 21.18 22.57 12.67
CA LEU A 56 21.66 21.18 12.70
C LEU A 56 22.47 20.83 11.44
N GLU A 57 22.02 21.27 10.25
CA GLU A 57 22.76 21.10 8.99
C GLU A 57 24.13 21.79 9.07
N ARG A 58 24.22 23.01 9.63
CA ARG A 58 25.51 23.70 9.86
C ARG A 58 26.40 22.99 10.87
N THR A 59 25.83 22.45 11.96
CA THR A 59 26.59 21.69 12.96
C THR A 59 27.09 20.35 12.40
N ALA A 60 26.32 19.70 11.52
CA ALA A 60 26.71 18.46 10.85
C ALA A 60 27.84 18.64 9.83
N VAL A 61 27.96 19.83 9.20
CA VAL A 61 29.07 20.16 8.29
C VAL A 61 30.37 20.42 9.05
N ILE A 62 30.31 21.00 10.25
CA ILE A 62 31.50 21.36 11.05
C ILE A 62 32.07 20.14 11.81
N ASN A 63 31.24 19.15 12.13
CA ASN A 63 31.66 17.92 12.79
C ASN A 63 31.04 16.72 12.05
N PRO A 64 31.72 16.16 11.02
CA PRO A 64 31.24 15.00 10.30
C PRO A 64 31.33 13.79 11.22
N ARG A 65 30.30 13.58 12.05
CA ARG A 65 30.05 12.27 12.64
C ARG A 65 29.65 11.37 11.49
N ILE A 66 30.63 10.58 11.01
CA ILE A 66 30.39 9.47 10.09
C ILE A 66 29.24 8.67 10.69
N PRO A 67 28.05 8.63 10.05
CA PRO A 67 27.03 7.68 10.45
C PRO A 67 27.63 6.34 10.07
N THR A 68 28.13 5.62 11.07
CA THR A 68 28.36 4.19 10.89
C THR A 68 27.06 3.61 10.36
N PRO A 69 27.09 2.76 9.31
CA PRO A 69 25.90 2.06 8.90
C PRO A 69 25.49 1.26 10.12
N ARG A 70 24.44 1.72 10.82
CA ARG A 70 23.76 0.91 11.81
C ARG A 70 23.36 -0.32 11.02
N ARG A 71 24.04 -1.44 11.29
CA ARG A 71 23.51 -2.76 10.99
C ARG A 71 22.03 -2.68 11.36
N PRO A 72 21.10 -3.05 10.48
CA PRO A 72 19.72 -3.13 10.87
C PRO A 72 19.72 -4.01 12.12
N THR A 73 19.43 -3.39 13.26
CA THR A 73 18.92 -4.12 14.40
C THR A 73 17.82 -5.00 13.80
N PRO A 74 17.74 -6.30 14.11
CA PRO A 74 16.58 -7.10 13.75
C PRO A 74 15.40 -6.49 14.52
N GLY A 75 14.88 -5.39 13.99
CA GLY A 75 13.77 -4.66 14.53
C GLY A 75 12.61 -5.59 14.36
N ASN A 76 12.15 -6.13 15.49
CA ASN A 76 10.96 -6.96 15.66
C ASN A 76 10.41 -7.36 14.31
N GLN A 77 10.96 -8.46 13.77
CA GLN A 77 10.33 -9.13 12.64
C GLN A 77 8.92 -9.39 13.15
N ILE A 78 7.95 -8.56 12.73
CA ILE A 78 6.55 -8.78 13.00
C ILE A 78 6.23 -9.99 12.13
N CYS A 79 6.62 -11.16 12.62
CA CYS A 79 6.19 -12.44 12.10
C CYS A 79 4.74 -12.56 12.59
N LEU A 80 3.85 -11.82 11.93
CA LEU A 80 2.47 -12.25 11.81
C LEU A 80 2.56 -13.52 10.98
N SER A 81 2.86 -14.66 11.61
CA SER A 81 3.00 -15.94 10.93
C SER A 81 1.63 -16.27 10.35
N LYS A 82 1.42 -15.90 9.09
CA LYS A 82 0.21 -16.24 8.37
C LYS A 82 0.28 -17.71 8.04
N ASN A 83 -0.80 -18.42 8.34
CA ASN A 83 -0.95 -19.82 7.98
C ASN A 83 -1.49 -19.89 6.54
N ILE A 84 -0.68 -19.44 5.58
CA ILE A 84 -1.00 -19.55 4.15
C ILE A 84 -0.70 -20.99 3.70
N SER A 85 -1.62 -21.63 3.00
CA SER A 85 -1.41 -22.99 2.50
C SER A 85 -0.17 -23.06 1.62
N ARG A 86 0.65 -24.11 1.79
CA ARG A 86 1.83 -24.36 0.93
C ARG A 86 1.45 -24.41 -0.55
N SER A 87 0.28 -24.96 -0.87
CA SER A 87 -0.23 -25.02 -2.25
C SER A 87 -0.45 -23.63 -2.86
N LEU A 88 -0.78 -22.63 -2.04
CA LEU A 88 -0.98 -21.26 -2.50
C LEU A 88 0.34 -20.49 -2.58
N LEU A 89 1.33 -20.83 -1.74
CA LEU A 89 2.67 -20.24 -1.79
C LEU A 89 3.48 -20.73 -2.99
N SER A 90 3.22 -21.95 -3.45
CA SER A 90 3.83 -22.47 -4.67
C SER A 90 3.40 -21.68 -5.91
N ILE A 91 4.29 -21.64 -6.90
CA ILE A 91 4.03 -21.09 -8.24
C ILE A 91 3.63 -22.17 -9.27
N ASP A 92 3.41 -23.42 -8.83
CA ASP A 92 3.05 -24.55 -9.71
C ASP A 92 1.78 -24.28 -10.53
N TRP A 93 0.87 -23.44 -10.01
CA TRP A 93 -0.34 -23.01 -10.71
C TRP A 93 -0.05 -22.33 -12.05
N LEU A 94 1.15 -21.75 -12.24
CA LEU A 94 1.56 -21.19 -13.53
C LEU A 94 1.60 -22.23 -14.64
N SER A 95 1.91 -23.49 -14.31
CA SER A 95 1.91 -24.61 -15.28
C SER A 95 0.49 -24.95 -15.74
N SER A 96 -0.51 -24.65 -14.92
CA SER A 96 -1.93 -24.92 -15.17
C SER A 96 -2.73 -23.64 -15.38
N ILE A 97 -2.08 -22.52 -15.74
CA ILE A 97 -2.71 -21.20 -15.82
C ILE A 97 -3.98 -21.17 -16.68
N GLU A 98 -4.02 -21.99 -17.72
CA GLU A 98 -5.17 -22.07 -18.62
C GLU A 98 -6.40 -22.70 -17.96
N GLU A 99 -6.21 -23.62 -17.00
CA GLU A 99 -7.31 -24.16 -16.21
C GLU A 99 -7.94 -23.04 -15.35
N TYR A 100 -7.12 -22.24 -14.66
CA TYR A 100 -7.58 -21.11 -13.85
C TYR A 100 -8.34 -20.09 -14.71
N ARG A 101 -7.82 -19.77 -15.91
CA ARG A 101 -8.49 -18.87 -16.87
C ARG A 101 -9.84 -19.40 -17.31
N GLU A 102 -9.93 -20.70 -17.60
CA GLU A 102 -11.18 -21.31 -18.05
C GLU A 102 -12.23 -21.33 -16.95
N ILE A 103 -11.84 -21.63 -15.71
CA ILE A 103 -12.72 -21.54 -14.53
C ILE A 103 -13.20 -20.10 -14.35
N GLU A 104 -12.29 -19.11 -14.39
CA GLU A 104 -12.61 -17.69 -14.27
C GLU A 104 -13.60 -17.24 -15.35
N ARG A 105 -13.30 -17.57 -16.61
CA ARG A 105 -14.13 -17.23 -17.77
C ARG A 105 -15.54 -17.77 -17.60
N ASN A 106 -15.69 -19.04 -17.19
CA ASN A 106 -16.99 -19.66 -16.99
C ASN A 106 -17.74 -19.08 -15.79
N ALA A 107 -17.04 -18.82 -14.67
CA ALA A 107 -17.62 -18.27 -13.46
C ALA A 107 -18.21 -16.86 -13.66
N PHE A 108 -17.57 -16.04 -14.50
CA PHE A 108 -17.94 -14.63 -14.67
C PHE A 108 -18.59 -14.31 -16.04
N MET A 109 -18.82 -15.31 -16.89
CA MET A 109 -19.47 -15.13 -18.19
C MET A 109 -20.85 -14.47 -18.07
N GLU A 110 -21.61 -14.83 -17.03
CA GLU A 110 -22.95 -14.26 -16.78
C GLU A 110 -22.92 -12.75 -16.54
N TYR A 111 -21.81 -12.20 -16.02
CA TYR A 111 -21.65 -10.75 -15.81
C TYR A 111 -21.03 -10.05 -17.03
N ALA A 112 -20.32 -10.80 -17.88
CA ALA A 112 -19.85 -10.31 -19.17
C ALA A 112 -21.04 -10.01 -20.11
N LYS A 113 -22.04 -10.90 -20.13
CA LYS A 113 -23.28 -10.77 -20.92
C LYS A 113 -24.52 -10.99 -20.05
N PRO A 114 -24.96 -9.97 -19.30
CA PRO A 114 -26.10 -10.10 -18.39
C PRO A 114 -27.40 -10.42 -19.13
N THR A 115 -28.06 -11.52 -18.76
CA THR A 115 -29.36 -11.91 -19.33
C THR A 115 -30.47 -10.94 -18.93
N SER A 116 -31.26 -10.51 -19.91
CA SER A 116 -32.50 -9.77 -19.69
C SER A 116 -33.47 -10.60 -18.84
N GLY A 117 -33.97 -10.04 -17.74
CA GLY A 117 -34.92 -10.69 -16.83
C GLY A 117 -34.33 -11.25 -15.53
N ARG A 118 -33.00 -11.38 -15.39
CA ARG A 118 -32.39 -11.66 -14.09
C ARG A 118 -32.21 -10.37 -13.29
N ASN A 119 -32.67 -10.38 -12.04
CA ASN A 119 -32.48 -9.29 -11.10
C ASN A 119 -31.10 -9.40 -10.41
N TYR A 120 -30.09 -8.74 -10.99
CA TYR A 120 -28.75 -8.67 -10.39
C TYR A 120 -28.73 -7.69 -9.21
N ARG A 121 -28.14 -8.11 -8.09
CA ARG A 121 -27.92 -7.25 -6.93
C ARG A 121 -27.06 -6.04 -7.32
N GLY A 122 -27.64 -4.85 -7.20
CA GLY A 122 -26.97 -3.60 -7.59
C GLY A 122 -27.00 -3.30 -9.09
N GLY A 123 -27.79 -4.04 -9.87
CA GLY A 123 -27.99 -3.85 -11.30
C GLY A 123 -26.81 -4.30 -12.16
N VAL A 124 -26.88 -3.98 -13.45
CA VAL A 124 -25.90 -4.37 -14.48
C VAL A 124 -24.75 -3.37 -14.66
N ALA A 125 -24.74 -2.30 -13.87
CA ALA A 125 -23.73 -1.25 -13.98
C ALA A 125 -22.34 -1.77 -13.56
N LYS A 126 -21.36 -1.57 -14.45
CA LYS A 126 -19.96 -1.99 -14.27
C LYS A 126 -19.14 -0.90 -13.57
N VAL A 127 -19.54 -0.58 -12.35
CA VAL A 127 -18.96 0.51 -11.53
C VAL A 127 -18.26 0.01 -10.26
N SER A 128 -18.21 -1.31 -10.08
CA SER A 128 -17.60 -1.93 -8.90
C SER A 128 -16.17 -2.34 -9.22
N PHE A 129 -15.42 -2.58 -8.15
CA PHE A 129 -14.08 -3.14 -8.19
C PHE A 129 -13.75 -3.84 -6.87
N ASN A 130 -12.67 -4.61 -6.89
CA ASN A 130 -12.06 -5.17 -5.69
C ASN A 130 -10.79 -4.38 -5.33
N TYR A 131 -10.41 -4.42 -4.07
CA TYR A 131 -9.17 -3.80 -3.63
C TYR A 131 -8.55 -4.58 -2.49
N LEU A 132 -7.23 -4.50 -2.41
CA LEU A 132 -6.40 -5.11 -1.39
C LEU A 132 -5.77 -3.98 -0.57
N LEU A 133 -5.70 -4.17 0.75
CA LEU A 133 -4.84 -3.35 1.60
C LEU A 133 -3.63 -4.20 2.00
N LEU A 134 -2.45 -3.67 1.71
CA LEU A 134 -1.17 -4.34 1.94
C LEU A 134 -0.36 -3.62 3.01
N ASP A 135 0.34 -4.40 3.82
CA ASP A 135 1.25 -3.91 4.85
C ASP A 135 2.61 -3.56 4.24
N PRO A 136 3.00 -2.27 4.20
CA PRO A 136 4.27 -1.84 3.62
C PRO A 136 5.48 -2.40 4.39
N ARG A 137 5.33 -2.72 5.70
CA ARG A 137 6.38 -3.35 6.52
C ARG A 137 6.76 -4.73 5.98
N ILE A 138 5.83 -5.41 5.33
CA ILE A 138 6.02 -6.74 4.74
C ILE A 138 6.43 -6.61 3.28
N THR A 139 5.72 -5.79 2.47
CA THR A 139 6.08 -5.63 1.06
C THR A 139 7.49 -5.09 0.88
N ASN A 140 7.98 -4.26 1.80
CA ASN A 140 9.32 -3.67 1.76
C ASN A 140 9.67 -3.07 0.38
N ASP A 141 8.77 -2.27 -0.18
CA ASP A 141 8.89 -1.71 -1.55
C ASP A 141 9.21 -2.80 -2.59
N LEU A 142 8.43 -3.90 -2.58
CA LEU A 142 8.61 -5.08 -3.43
C LEU A 142 8.88 -4.76 -4.91
N PRO A 143 8.21 -3.76 -5.54
CA PRO A 143 8.53 -3.37 -6.92
C PRO A 143 9.98 -2.93 -7.14
N ARG A 144 10.62 -2.31 -6.14
CA ARG A 144 12.01 -1.85 -6.18
C ARG A 144 12.98 -2.88 -5.63
N THR A 145 12.65 -3.55 -4.53
CA THR A 145 13.57 -4.43 -3.79
C THR A 145 13.52 -5.88 -4.27
N GLY A 146 12.42 -6.29 -4.91
CA GLY A 146 12.16 -7.68 -5.28
C GLY A 146 12.87 -8.16 -6.55
N GLY A 147 13.59 -7.29 -7.29
CA GLY A 147 14.19 -7.65 -8.58
C GLY A 147 15.15 -8.85 -8.53
N ASN A 148 15.82 -9.04 -7.40
CA ASN A 148 16.76 -10.15 -7.17
C ASN A 148 16.12 -11.37 -6.51
N LEU A 149 14.83 -11.32 -6.17
CA LEU A 149 14.13 -12.40 -5.50
C LEU A 149 13.51 -13.37 -6.53
N PRO A 150 13.55 -14.69 -6.26
CA PRO A 150 12.77 -15.66 -7.02
C PRO A 150 11.29 -15.26 -7.08
N LEU A 151 10.60 -15.65 -8.14
CA LEU A 151 9.17 -15.33 -8.30
C LEU A 151 8.33 -15.87 -7.13
N GLU A 152 8.64 -17.07 -6.65
CA GLU A 152 7.98 -17.68 -5.49
C GLU A 152 8.12 -16.84 -4.22
N GLU A 153 9.31 -16.30 -3.95
CA GLU A 153 9.52 -15.43 -2.78
C GLU A 153 8.77 -14.11 -2.93
N ARG A 154 8.77 -13.51 -4.13
CA ARG A 154 7.97 -12.30 -4.41
C ARG A 154 6.48 -12.58 -4.22
N TRP A 155 6.00 -13.73 -4.67
CA TRP A 155 4.62 -14.16 -4.55
C TRP A 155 4.23 -14.36 -3.09
N LYS A 156 5.07 -15.03 -2.31
CA LYS A 156 4.90 -15.17 -0.86
C LYS A 156 4.83 -13.82 -0.15
N ILE A 157 5.78 -12.91 -0.39
CA ILE A 157 5.79 -11.56 0.21
C ILE A 157 4.50 -10.82 -0.13
N PHE A 158 4.05 -10.91 -1.38
CA PHE A 158 2.79 -10.29 -1.81
C PHE A 158 1.59 -10.84 -1.02
N LEU A 159 1.43 -12.16 -0.93
CA LEU A 159 0.34 -12.79 -0.18
C LEU A 159 0.41 -12.48 1.33
N GLU A 160 1.61 -12.50 1.90
CA GLU A 160 1.85 -12.18 3.31
C GLU A 160 1.58 -10.72 3.62
N ALA A 161 1.71 -9.81 2.66
CA ALA A 161 1.41 -8.40 2.88
C ALA A 161 -0.09 -8.08 2.90
N ILE A 162 -0.94 -8.86 2.20
CA ILE A 162 -2.39 -8.58 2.10
C ILE A 162 -3.07 -8.78 3.47
N PHE A 163 -3.45 -7.71 4.16
CA PHE A 163 -4.14 -7.83 5.44
C PHE A 163 -5.65 -7.58 5.32
N TYR A 164 -6.15 -7.12 4.18
CA TYR A 164 -7.58 -6.90 3.97
C TYR A 164 -7.94 -7.01 2.49
N ILE A 165 -9.08 -7.64 2.22
CA ILE A 165 -9.70 -7.70 0.88
C ILE A 165 -11.06 -7.01 0.97
N GLY A 166 -11.35 -6.15 0.02
CA GLY A 166 -12.64 -5.49 -0.05
C GLY A 166 -13.18 -5.40 -1.47
N LYS A 167 -14.45 -5.00 -1.50
CA LYS A 167 -15.19 -4.58 -2.69
C LYS A 167 -15.69 -3.16 -2.49
N GLY A 168 -15.68 -2.38 -3.58
CA GLY A 168 -15.97 -0.97 -3.49
C GLY A 168 -16.61 -0.40 -4.74
N LYS A 169 -17.15 0.80 -4.55
CA LYS A 169 -17.49 1.76 -5.61
C LYS A 169 -16.79 3.08 -5.23
N SER A 170 -16.31 3.82 -6.22
CA SER A 170 -15.71 5.15 -6.03
C SER A 170 -14.67 5.20 -4.89
N ALA A 171 -14.79 6.11 -3.93
CA ALA A 171 -13.82 6.37 -2.86
C ALA A 171 -13.80 5.34 -1.70
N ARG A 172 -14.38 4.15 -1.87
CA ARG A 172 -14.51 3.17 -0.78
C ARG A 172 -13.19 2.77 -0.11
N PRO A 173 -12.06 2.60 -0.81
CA PRO A 173 -10.78 2.31 -0.16
C PRO A 173 -10.33 3.44 0.77
N ALA A 174 -10.48 4.70 0.33
CA ALA A 174 -10.11 5.87 1.11
C ALA A 174 -10.98 6.02 2.36
N ALA A 175 -12.26 5.62 2.32
CA ALA A 175 -13.14 5.67 3.48
C ALA A 175 -12.59 4.90 4.70
N HIS A 176 -11.94 3.74 4.49
CA HIS A 176 -11.33 2.99 5.60
C HIS A 176 -10.15 3.73 6.23
N LEU A 177 -9.41 4.49 5.44
CA LEU A 177 -8.31 5.32 5.92
C LEU A 177 -8.85 6.53 6.67
N TYR A 178 -9.92 7.18 6.19
CA TYR A 178 -10.56 8.26 6.93
C TYR A 178 -11.15 7.79 8.26
N ASP A 179 -11.83 6.63 8.29
CA ASP A 179 -12.32 6.04 9.53
C ASP A 179 -11.20 5.80 10.56
N ALA A 180 -10.05 5.28 10.10
CA ALA A 180 -8.88 5.10 10.96
C ALA A 180 -8.27 6.44 11.42
N PHE A 181 -8.25 7.44 10.54
CA PHE A 181 -7.73 8.77 10.82
C PHE A 181 -8.57 9.51 11.87
N ASP A 182 -9.89 9.41 11.80
CA ASP A 182 -10.78 10.03 12.79
C ASP A 182 -10.61 9.42 14.18
N ILE A 183 -10.39 8.10 14.27
CA ILE A 183 -10.03 7.44 15.53
C ILE A 183 -8.64 7.90 16.01
N TRP A 184 -7.66 7.92 15.10
CA TRP A 184 -6.29 8.31 15.41
C TRP A 184 -6.16 9.74 15.96
N THR A 185 -6.91 10.68 15.38
CA THR A 185 -6.94 12.10 15.79
C THR A 185 -7.87 12.38 16.97
N GLY A 186 -8.57 11.37 17.49
CA GLY A 186 -9.52 11.52 18.59
C GLY A 186 -10.85 12.20 18.20
N LYS A 187 -11.10 12.44 16.91
CA LYS A 187 -12.39 12.95 16.42
C LYS A 187 -13.53 11.96 16.65
N LYS A 188 -13.22 10.66 16.59
CA LYS A 188 -14.17 9.57 16.83
C LYS A 188 -13.64 8.69 17.94
N SER A 189 -14.37 8.61 19.06
CA SER A 189 -14.07 7.63 20.09
C SER A 189 -14.45 6.23 19.61
N ASN A 190 -13.52 5.29 19.71
CA ASN A 190 -13.79 3.88 19.52
C ASN A 190 -12.88 3.07 20.43
N ASN A 191 -13.47 2.55 21.52
CA ASN A 191 -12.73 1.79 22.51
C ASN A 191 -12.32 0.39 22.01
N GLN A 192 -12.93 -0.10 20.92
CA GLN A 192 -12.64 -1.41 20.33
C GLN A 192 -12.62 -1.34 18.80
N PRO A 193 -11.57 -0.73 18.20
CA PRO A 193 -11.44 -0.67 16.75
C PRO A 193 -11.31 -2.07 16.13
N SER A 194 -11.96 -2.28 14.98
CA SER A 194 -11.83 -3.54 14.23
C SER A 194 -10.36 -3.87 13.93
N GLN A 195 -10.04 -5.15 13.72
CA GLN A 195 -8.67 -5.59 13.38
C GLN A 195 -8.09 -4.78 12.21
N LYS A 196 -8.90 -4.52 11.19
CA LYS A 196 -8.51 -3.73 10.01
C LYS A 196 -8.03 -2.33 10.40
N LEU A 197 -8.80 -1.62 11.23
CA LEU A 197 -8.44 -0.27 11.67
C LEU A 197 -7.21 -0.28 12.59
N ARG A 198 -7.09 -1.30 13.44
CA ARG A 198 -5.88 -1.50 14.27
C ARG A 198 -4.64 -1.67 13.40
N THR A 199 -4.67 -2.55 12.41
CA THR A 199 -3.55 -2.76 11.49
C THR A 199 -3.17 -1.48 10.72
N ILE A 200 -4.16 -0.72 10.23
CA ILE A 200 -3.91 0.58 9.58
C ILE A 200 -3.16 1.54 10.53
N MET A 201 -3.64 1.69 11.77
CA MET A 201 -3.00 2.56 12.76
C MET A 201 -1.60 2.08 13.17
N GLU A 202 -1.35 0.77 13.24
CA GLU A 202 -0.02 0.20 13.51
C GLU A 202 0.97 0.47 12.38
N ILE A 203 0.53 0.39 11.13
CA ILE A 203 1.33 0.76 9.96
C ILE A 203 1.71 2.25 10.06
N TRP A 204 0.75 3.13 10.38
CA TRP A 204 1.03 4.55 10.56
C TRP A 204 1.96 4.84 11.74
N LYS A 205 1.83 4.11 12.87
CA LYS A 205 2.77 4.17 14.00
C LYS A 205 4.21 3.87 13.58
N SER A 206 4.40 3.00 12.60
CA SER A 206 5.72 2.68 12.05
C SER A 206 6.25 3.73 11.05
N GLY A 207 5.52 4.82 10.81
CA GLY A 207 5.92 5.89 9.90
C GLY A 207 5.66 5.59 8.42
N MET A 208 4.84 4.58 8.11
CA MET A 208 4.52 4.18 6.74
C MET A 208 3.04 4.35 6.42
N GLY A 209 2.71 4.42 5.13
CA GLY A 209 1.34 4.47 4.62
C GLY A 209 0.87 3.11 4.11
N VAL A 210 -0.39 2.77 4.38
CA VAL A 210 -1.02 1.56 3.85
C VAL A 210 -1.02 1.59 2.32
N VAL A 211 -0.62 0.49 1.69
CA VAL A 211 -0.71 0.33 0.23
C VAL A 211 -2.13 -0.11 -0.13
N SER A 212 -2.83 0.66 -0.95
CA SER A 212 -4.15 0.31 -1.48
C SER A 212 -4.03 -0.07 -2.95
N LEU A 213 -4.24 -1.34 -3.26
CA LEU A 213 -4.15 -1.88 -4.61
C LEU A 213 -5.56 -2.19 -5.14
N GLN A 214 -5.98 -1.48 -6.19
CA GLN A 214 -7.23 -1.75 -6.89
C GLN A 214 -7.04 -2.85 -7.93
N VAL A 215 -7.96 -3.82 -7.95
CA VAL A 215 -7.97 -4.97 -8.86
C VAL A 215 -9.39 -5.22 -9.39
N PHE A 216 -9.51 -5.86 -10.55
CA PHE A 216 -10.81 -6.21 -11.17
C PHE A 216 -11.77 -5.01 -11.33
N SER A 217 -11.28 -3.97 -12.02
CA SER A 217 -12.04 -2.75 -12.27
C SER A 217 -13.16 -2.97 -13.29
N ASN A 218 -14.18 -2.11 -13.25
CA ASN A 218 -15.33 -2.15 -14.16
C ASN A 218 -16.11 -3.48 -14.07
N SER A 219 -16.29 -3.98 -12.86
CA SER A 219 -17.08 -5.20 -12.61
C SER A 219 -18.50 -4.85 -12.18
N MET A 220 -19.42 -5.79 -12.44
CA MET A 220 -20.74 -5.76 -11.82
C MET A 220 -20.61 -5.96 -10.30
N GLN A 221 -21.61 -5.52 -9.55
CA GLN A 221 -21.55 -5.64 -8.09
C GLN A 221 -21.48 -7.10 -7.65
N GLU A 222 -22.33 -8.00 -8.16
CA GLU A 222 -22.27 -9.44 -7.87
C GLU A 222 -20.91 -10.07 -8.23
N GLU A 223 -20.32 -9.67 -9.35
CA GLU A 223 -18.97 -10.13 -9.73
C GLU A 223 -17.93 -9.72 -8.67
N ALA A 224 -17.95 -8.46 -8.23
CA ALA A 224 -17.04 -7.99 -7.17
C ALA A 224 -17.27 -8.70 -5.83
N PHE A 225 -18.51 -9.09 -5.51
CA PHE A 225 -18.81 -9.92 -4.34
C PHE A 225 -18.18 -11.32 -4.46
N ASN A 226 -18.33 -11.97 -5.61
CA ASN A 226 -17.80 -13.30 -5.86
C ASN A 226 -16.26 -13.32 -5.80
N ARG A 227 -15.60 -12.33 -6.44
CA ARG A 227 -14.14 -12.19 -6.42
C ARG A 227 -13.60 -11.92 -5.01
N GLU A 228 -14.28 -11.06 -4.24
CA GLU A 228 -13.93 -10.82 -2.84
C GLU A 228 -14.06 -12.11 -2.01
N ALA A 229 -15.15 -12.85 -2.19
CA ALA A 229 -15.39 -14.11 -1.49
C ALA A 229 -14.35 -15.18 -1.82
N ALA A 230 -14.03 -15.35 -3.10
CA ALA A 230 -13.00 -16.28 -3.57
C ALA A 230 -11.64 -15.97 -2.95
N MET A 231 -11.18 -14.71 -3.06
CA MET A 231 -9.90 -14.31 -2.48
C MET A 231 -9.85 -14.49 -0.95
N ILE A 232 -10.96 -14.22 -0.23
CA ILE A 232 -11.05 -14.45 1.22
C ILE A 232 -11.00 -15.96 1.54
N ASP A 233 -11.69 -16.80 0.78
CA ASP A 233 -11.71 -18.25 1.01
C ASP A 233 -10.38 -18.93 0.66
N THR A 234 -9.61 -18.33 -0.26
CA THR A 234 -8.27 -18.78 -0.66
C THR A 234 -7.20 -18.38 0.36
N LEU A 235 -7.19 -17.12 0.81
CA LEU A 235 -6.23 -16.66 1.82
C LEU A 235 -6.60 -17.10 3.25
N GLY A 236 -7.88 -17.32 3.52
CA GLY A 236 -8.40 -17.65 4.84
C GLY A 236 -8.61 -16.43 5.73
N THR A 237 -9.71 -16.41 6.47
CA THR A 237 -10.07 -15.29 7.37
C THR A 237 -9.12 -15.10 8.53
N THR A 238 -8.37 -16.12 8.94
CA THR A 238 -7.35 -16.02 10.00
C THR A 238 -6.14 -15.19 9.56
N ASN A 239 -5.86 -15.12 8.26
CA ASN A 239 -4.75 -14.37 7.68
C ASN A 239 -5.16 -12.94 7.26
N LEU A 240 -6.44 -12.60 7.39
CA LEU A 240 -7.03 -11.33 6.99
C LEU A 240 -7.68 -10.63 8.19
N SER A 241 -7.79 -9.32 8.10
CA SER A 241 -8.52 -8.49 9.06
C SER A 241 -10.01 -8.38 8.75
N ASN A 242 -10.49 -9.15 7.76
CA ASN A 242 -11.90 -9.26 7.38
C ASN A 242 -12.72 -9.88 8.52
N CYS A 243 -13.77 -9.18 8.97
CA CYS A 243 -14.64 -9.68 10.03
C CYS A 243 -15.69 -10.69 9.53
N VAL A 244 -15.96 -10.73 8.23
CA VAL A 244 -17.03 -11.53 7.61
C VAL A 244 -16.49 -12.20 6.35
N ARG A 245 -16.93 -13.43 6.11
CA ARG A 245 -16.70 -14.13 4.84
C ARG A 245 -17.45 -13.44 3.70
N GLY A 246 -16.97 -13.61 2.47
CA GLY A 246 -17.68 -13.08 1.31
C GLY A 246 -18.97 -13.84 1.01
N GLN A 247 -19.79 -13.26 0.13
CA GLN A 247 -21.04 -13.85 -0.34
C GLN A 247 -20.89 -14.20 -1.82
N TYR A 248 -21.40 -15.36 -2.22
CA TYR A 248 -21.41 -15.80 -3.61
C TYR A 248 -22.79 -15.67 -4.24
N TYR A 249 -22.83 -15.33 -5.52
CA TYR A 249 -24.01 -15.12 -6.36
C TYR A 249 -23.91 -15.90 -7.66
N GLY A 250 -25.07 -16.12 -8.29
CA GLY A 250 -25.19 -16.73 -9.62
C GLY A 250 -24.48 -18.07 -9.75
N THR A 251 -23.87 -18.33 -10.91
CA THR A 251 -23.14 -19.59 -11.18
C THR A 251 -22.08 -19.90 -10.13
N VAL A 252 -21.39 -18.89 -9.60
CA VAL A 252 -20.33 -19.12 -8.61
C VAL A 252 -20.90 -19.68 -7.30
N SER A 253 -22.13 -19.31 -6.92
CA SER A 253 -22.74 -19.79 -5.68
C SER A 253 -22.85 -21.32 -5.63
N THR A 254 -23.07 -21.99 -6.76
CA THR A 254 -23.25 -23.44 -6.88
C THR A 254 -21.95 -24.22 -7.08
N MET A 255 -20.81 -23.54 -7.26
CA MET A 255 -19.50 -24.20 -7.42
C MET A 255 -19.02 -24.83 -6.11
N SER A 256 -18.21 -25.88 -6.22
CA SER A 256 -17.53 -26.47 -5.08
C SER A 256 -16.53 -25.48 -4.45
N ILE A 257 -16.17 -25.69 -3.18
CA ILE A 257 -15.24 -24.79 -2.49
C ILE A 257 -13.83 -24.84 -3.11
N GLU A 258 -13.43 -25.99 -3.64
CA GLU A 258 -12.17 -26.18 -4.35
C GLU A 258 -12.13 -25.31 -5.60
N ARG A 259 -13.18 -25.36 -6.43
CA ARG A 259 -13.29 -24.52 -7.63
C ARG A 259 -13.40 -23.03 -7.29
N LYS A 260 -14.11 -22.66 -6.22
CA LYS A 260 -14.19 -21.27 -5.73
C LYS A 260 -12.82 -20.71 -5.33
N ARG A 261 -11.95 -21.54 -4.75
CA ARG A 261 -10.59 -21.14 -4.36
C ARG A 261 -9.61 -20.99 -5.54
N MET A 262 -9.99 -21.50 -6.72
CA MET A 262 -9.25 -21.32 -7.97
C MET A 262 -9.66 -20.06 -8.74
N LEU A 263 -10.65 -19.30 -8.26
CA LEU A 263 -11.05 -17.99 -8.81
C LEU A 263 -10.22 -16.85 -8.20
#